data_AF-A0A3Q8CZI9-F1
#
_entry.id   AF-A0A3Q8CZI9-F1
#
_cell.length_a   1.000
_cell.length_b   1.000
_cell.length_c   1.000
_cell.angle_alpha   90.00
_cell.angle_beta   90.00
_cell.angle_gamma   90.00
#
_symmetry.space_group_name_H-M   'P 1'
#
loop_
_entity.id
_entity.type
_entity.pdbx_description
1 polymer ?
#
loop_
_entity_poly.entity_id
_entity_poly.type
_entity_poly.pdbx_seq_one_letter_code
_entity_poly.pdbx_strand_id
1 'polypeptide(L)' 'MNYEFSDAIMLCLKRNKRLGVKPSSQSDIADHFGLSKPYVNQLINGHVTDSVNTRQRLVEIKKYVGME' A
#
# COMPACT_ATOMS: atom_id res chain seq x y z
N MET A 1 11.23 -12.08 -3.14
CA MET A 1 10.21 -11.53 -4.05
C MET A 1 9.34 -10.41 -3.43
N ASN A 2 9.60 -9.90 -2.21
CA ASN A 2 8.83 -8.76 -1.66
C ASN A 2 9.27 -7.37 -2.15
N TYR A 3 10.49 -7.24 -2.67
CA TYR A 3 11.02 -5.96 -3.15
C TYR A 3 10.20 -5.40 -4.34
N GLU A 4 9.78 -6.25 -5.27
CA GLU A 4 8.99 -5.83 -6.44
C GLU A 4 7.64 -5.19 -6.05
N PHE A 5 6.96 -5.74 -5.04
CA PHE A 5 5.67 -5.20 -4.59
C PHE A 5 5.84 -3.88 -3.85
N SER A 6 6.76 -3.82 -2.88
CA SER A 6 7.02 -2.60 -2.11
C SER A 6 7.49 -1.45 -3.01
N ASP A 7 8.39 -1.73 -3.96
CA ASP A 7 8.88 -0.76 -4.92
C ASP A 7 7.78 -0.24 -5.85
N ALA A 8 6.90 -1.12 -6.32
CA ALA A 8 5.77 -0.73 -7.17
C ALA A 8 4.77 0.16 -6.42
N ILE A 9 4.46 -0.15 -5.15
CA ILE A 9 3.63 0.71 -4.29
C ILE A 9 4.29 2.09 -4.14
N MET A 10 5.59 2.12 -3.83
CA MET A 10 6.33 3.38 -3.65
C MET A 10 6.39 4.21 -4.93
N LEU A 11 6.47 3.57 -6.10
CA LEU A 11 6.40 4.23 -7.40
C LEU A 11 5.03 4.90 -7.62
N CYS A 12 3.94 4.18 -7.34
CA CYS A 12 2.58 4.73 -7.44
C CYS A 12 2.35 5.89 -6.47
N LEU A 13 2.79 5.78 -5.22
CA LEU A 13 2.68 6.88 -4.25
C LEU A 13 3.47 8.12 -4.71
N LYS A 14 4.68 7.95 -5.24
CA LYS A 14 5.48 9.05 -5.82
C LYS A 14 4.76 9.68 -7.02
N ARG A 15 4.20 8.88 -7.92
CA ARG A 15 3.38 9.35 -9.06
C ARG A 15 2.20 10.19 -8.57
N ASN A 16 1.42 9.65 -7.63
CA ASN A 16 0.23 10.30 -7.11
C ASN A 16 0.57 11.62 -6.40
N LYS A 17 1.68 11.65 -5.64
CA LYS A 17 2.21 12.88 -5.04
C LYS A 17 2.55 13.95 -6.08
N ARG A 18 3.14 13.58 -7.22
CA ARG A 18 3.45 14.51 -8.33
C ARG A 18 2.18 15.05 -9.00
N LEU A 19 1.12 14.24 -9.07
CA LEU A 19 -0.16 14.61 -9.67
C LEU A 19 -1.12 15.32 -8.71
N GLY A 20 -0.76 15.45 -7.42
CA GLY A 20 -1.64 16.03 -6.41
C GLY A 20 -2.86 15.18 -6.06
N VAL A 21 -2.82 13.88 -6.33
CA VAL A 21 -3.92 12.93 -6.07
C VAL A 21 -3.61 12.00 -4.90
N LYS A 22 -4.64 11.49 -4.23
CA LYS A 22 -4.51 10.50 -3.15
C LYS A 22 -4.68 9.06 -3.68
N PRO A 23 -4.06 8.06 -3.03
CA PRO A 23 -3.10 8.20 -1.92
C PRO A 23 -1.72 8.65 -2.41
N SER A 24 -1.06 9.53 -1.67
CA SER A 24 0.29 10.06 -1.97
C SER A 24 1.36 9.57 -0.99
N SER A 25 0.93 8.89 0.07
CA SER A 25 1.78 8.40 1.16
C SER A 25 1.19 7.12 1.79
N GLN A 26 2.01 6.39 2.55
CA GLN A 26 1.51 5.29 3.39
C GLN A 26 0.57 5.78 4.50
N SER A 27 0.68 7.05 4.91
CA SER A 27 -0.28 7.66 5.85
C SER A 27 -1.66 7.78 5.22
N ASP A 28 -1.76 8.20 3.95
CA ASP A 28 -3.05 8.25 3.25
C ASP A 28 -3.70 6.86 3.14
N ILE A 29 -2.89 5.81 2.92
CA ILE A 29 -3.37 4.43 2.94
C ILE A 29 -3.88 4.07 4.35
N ALA A 30 -3.10 4.37 5.39
CA ALA A 30 -3.47 4.10 6.78
C ALA A 30 -4.80 4.78 7.14
N ASP A 31 -4.94 6.06 6.83
CA ASP A 31 -6.14 6.85 7.12
C ASP A 31 -7.35 6.32 6.33
N HIS A 32 -7.19 5.95 5.05
CA HIS A 32 -8.27 5.44 4.22
C HIS A 32 -8.83 4.10 4.71
N PHE A 33 -7.96 3.19 5.15
CA PHE A 33 -8.34 1.85 5.59
C PHE A 33 -8.56 1.72 7.10
N GLY A 34 -8.39 2.79 7.88
CA GLY A 34 -8.47 2.76 9.34
C GLY A 34 -7.38 1.89 9.98
N LEU A 35 -6.18 1.89 9.39
CA LEU A 35 -5.03 1.11 9.84
C LEU A 35 -3.98 2.01 10.50
N SER A 36 -3.05 1.41 11.22
CA SER A 36 -1.86 2.12 11.69
C SER A 36 -0.81 2.19 10.57
N LYS A 37 -0.09 3.30 10.48
CA LYS A 37 1.03 3.44 9.53
C LYS A 37 2.10 2.33 9.69
N PRO A 38 2.51 1.92 10.90
CA PRO A 38 3.43 0.79 11.07
C PRO A 38 2.88 -0.51 10.46
N TYR A 39 1.59 -0.77 10.62
CA TYR A 39 0.96 -1.97 10.06
C TYR A 39 0.91 -1.92 8.53
N VAL A 40 0.60 -0.76 7.94
CA VAL A 40 0.69 -0.56 6.47
C VAL A 40 2.12 -0.82 5.97
N ASN A 41 3.14 -0.35 6.68
CA ASN A 41 4.53 -0.62 6.33
C ASN A 41 4.87 -2.13 6.41
N GLN A 42 4.36 -2.85 7.42
CA GLN A 42 4.54 -4.30 7.52
C GLN A 42 3.81 -5.05 6.39
N LEU A 43 2.59 -4.63 6.05
CA LEU A 43 1.82 -5.17 4.93
C LEU A 43 2.57 -5.04 3.60
N ILE A 44 3.04 -3.83 3.29
CA ILE A 44 3.71 -3.53 2.03
C ILE A 44 5.04 -4.29 1.89
N ASN A 45 5.80 -4.41 2.98
CA ASN A 45 7.07 -5.13 2.97
C ASN A 45 6.92 -6.66 3.16
N GLY A 46 5.69 -7.15 3.28
CA GLY A 46 5.36 -8.57 3.45
C GLY A 46 5.93 -9.17 4.74
N HIS A 47 5.94 -8.40 5.82
CA HIS A 47 6.31 -8.83 7.18
C HIS A 47 5.11 -9.30 8.02
N VAL A 48 3.94 -9.45 7.39
CA VAL A 48 2.71 -9.93 8.01
C VAL A 48 2.46 -11.39 7.65
N THR A 49 1.73 -12.11 8.51
CA THR A 49 1.30 -13.48 8.22
C THR A 49 0.48 -13.53 6.93
N ASP A 50 0.81 -14.46 6.05
CA ASP A 50 0.03 -14.72 4.85
C ASP A 50 -1.32 -15.36 5.25
N SER A 51 -2.39 -14.60 5.07
CA SER A 51 -3.75 -15.01 5.36
C SER A 51 -4.66 -14.53 4.25
N VAL A 52 -5.85 -15.12 4.13
CA VAL A 52 -6.87 -14.67 3.16
C VAL A 52 -7.16 -13.17 3.32
N ASN A 53 -7.27 -12.70 4.56
CA ASN A 53 -7.49 -11.29 4.88
C ASN A 53 -6.32 -10.40 4.46
N THR A 54 -5.08 -10.85 4.70
CA THR A 54 -3.87 -10.14 4.26
C THR A 54 -3.85 -9.99 2.74
N ARG A 55 -4.09 -11.07 2.00
CA ARG A 55 -4.09 -11.04 0.52
C ARG A 55 -5.19 -10.12 -0.01
N GLN A 56 -6.40 -10.22 0.53
CA GLN A 56 -7.51 -9.35 0.16
C GLN A 56 -7.17 -7.88 0.42
N ARG A 57 -6.57 -7.57 1.58
CA ARG A 57 -6.13 -6.22 1.90
C ARG A 57 -5.07 -5.70 0.94
N LEU A 58 -4.11 -6.53 0.54
CA LEU A 58 -3.10 -6.16 -0.44
C LEU A 58 -3.72 -5.85 -1.82
N VAL A 59 -4.75 -6.59 -2.24
CA VAL A 59 -5.50 -6.31 -3.47
C VAL A 59 -6.22 -4.96 -3.39
N GLU A 60 -6.87 -4.67 -2.26
CA GLU A 60 -7.53 -3.38 -2.03
C GLU A 60 -6.53 -2.22 -2.05
N ILE A 61 -5.37 -2.38 -1.41
CA ILE A 61 -4.30 -1.38 -1.41
C ILE A 61 -3.78 -1.15 -2.83
N LYS A 62 -3.54 -2.21 -3.62
CA LYS A 62 -3.14 -2.11 -5.03
C LYS A 62 -4.11 -1.26 -5.82
N LYS A 63 -5.40 -1.57 -5.72
CA LYS A 63 -6.46 -0.82 -6.40
C LYS A 63 -6.49 0.65 -5.95
N TYR A 64 -6.35 0.91 -4.66
CA TYR A 64 -6.39 2.27 -4.12
C TYR A 64 -5.20 3.13 -4.56
N VAL A 65 -3.98 2.57 -4.62
CA VAL A 65 -2.81 3.30 -5.12
C VAL A 65 -2.81 3.46 -6.65
N GLY A 66 -3.68 2.73 -7.35
CA GLY A 66 -3.78 2.71 -8.82
C GLY A 66 -2.75 1.80 -9.48
N MET A 67 -2.45 0.66 -8.85
CA MET A 67 -1.76 -0.48 -9.47
C MET A 67 -2.84 -1.43 -10.01
N GLU A 68 -2.89 -1.59 -11.34
CA GLU A 68 -3.73 -2.59 -12.02
C GLU A 68 -3.10 -3.98 -11.96
#